data_AF-A0A9X3LFD4-F1
#
_entry.id   AF-A0A9X3LFD4-F1
#
_cell.length_a   1.000
_cell.length_b   1.000
_cell.length_c   1.000
_cell.angle_alpha   90.00
_cell.angle_beta   90.00
_cell.angle_gamma   90.00
#
_symmetry.space_group_name_H-M   'P 1'
#
loop_
_entity.id
_entity.type
_entity.pdbx_description
1 polymer ?
#
loop_
_entity_poly.entity_id
_entity_poly.type
_entity_poly.pdbx_seq_one_letter_code
_entity_poly.pdbx_strand_id
1 'polypeptide(L)'
;MILLDWFLMAMVILVILVNIRSFLVLAELKQKRAQMIEDINAIHGSMEEFVMSVEKENDELYQRFVDHVQMKDSKIVERIRLLEEKLNNEMAGSSPMKLQQEQQDDEAHVYVAASEVHEQENDKMLKLYKQGFSEKQIAKVLQMDLGEVELVLNMFKKKQSYQK
;
A
#
# COMPACT_ATOMS: atom_id res chain seq x y z
N MET A 1 -62.70 10.60 -55.87
CA MET A 1 -62.24 9.20 -55.76
C MET A 1 -60.71 9.10 -55.79
N ILE A 2 -60.03 9.58 -56.84
CA ILE A 2 -58.56 9.47 -57.01
C ILE A 2 -57.72 9.97 -55.81
N LEU A 3 -58.13 11.07 -55.15
CA LEU A 3 -57.44 11.62 -53.97
C LEU A 3 -57.51 10.68 -52.74
N LEU A 4 -58.61 9.96 -52.57
CA LEU A 4 -58.81 9.05 -51.44
C LEU A 4 -57.93 7.81 -51.58
N ASP A 5 -57.80 7.29 -52.81
CA ASP A 5 -56.98 6.13 -53.12
C ASP A 5 -55.48 6.43 -52.93
N TRP A 6 -55.05 7.64 -53.31
CA TRP A 6 -53.68 8.11 -53.07
C TRP A 6 -53.37 8.24 -51.57
N PHE A 7 -54.30 8.79 -50.79
CA PHE A 7 -54.15 8.88 -49.34
C PHE A 7 -54.07 7.49 -48.68
N LEU A 8 -54.89 6.54 -49.15
CA LEU A 8 -54.89 5.17 -48.66
C LEU A 8 -53.57 4.46 -48.96
N MET A 9 -53.02 4.63 -50.18
CA MET A 9 -51.68 4.16 -50.55
C MET A 9 -50.59 4.77 -49.66
N ALA A 10 -50.64 6.08 -49.39
CA ALA A 10 -49.67 6.75 -48.53
C ALA A 10 -49.70 6.20 -47.08
N MET A 11 -50.89 5.93 -46.54
CA MET A 11 -51.04 5.32 -45.21
C MET A 11 -50.50 3.89 -45.14
N VAL A 12 -50.73 3.08 -46.18
CA VAL A 12 -50.18 1.71 -46.24
C VAL A 12 -48.65 1.75 -46.28
N ILE A 13 -48.06 2.64 -47.09
CA ILE A 13 -46.61 2.81 -47.17
C ILE A 13 -46.04 3.27 -45.82
N LEU A 14 -46.71 4.19 -45.12
CA LEU A 14 -46.30 4.66 -43.80
C LEU A 14 -46.30 3.52 -42.77
N VAL A 15 -47.34 2.69 -42.75
CA VAL A 15 -47.42 1.52 -41.86
C VAL A 15 -46.29 0.54 -42.15
N ILE A 16 -45.98 0.28 -43.42
CA ILE A 16 -44.86 -0.60 -43.81
C ILE A 16 -43.52 -0.01 -43.32
N LEU A 17 -43.28 1.28 -43.51
CA LEU A 17 -42.05 1.94 -43.06
C LEU A 17 -41.86 1.86 -41.53
N VAL A 18 -42.93 2.11 -40.77
CA VAL A 18 -42.89 2.01 -39.30
C VAL A 18 -42.61 0.57 -38.86
N ASN A 19 -43.22 -0.42 -39.51
CA ASN A 19 -42.96 -1.84 -39.22
C ASN A 19 -41.52 -2.25 -39.52
N ILE A 20 -40.96 -1.82 -40.65
CA ILE A 20 -39.55 -2.09 -41.00
C ILE A 20 -38.62 -1.46 -39.97
N ARG A 21 -38.86 -0.21 -39.58
CA ARG A 21 -38.08 0.49 -38.54
C ARG A 21 -38.17 -0.23 -37.19
N SER A 22 -39.36 -0.65 -36.79
CA SER A 22 -39.58 -1.40 -35.55
C SER A 22 -38.80 -2.72 -35.55
N PHE A 23 -38.80 -3.43 -36.67
CA PHE A 23 -38.04 -4.67 -36.82
C PHE A 23 -36.52 -4.43 -36.75
N LEU A 24 -36.02 -3.36 -37.38
CA LEU A 24 -34.60 -2.99 -37.29
C LEU A 24 -34.16 -2.73 -35.85
N VAL A 25 -34.94 -1.93 -35.11
CA VAL A 25 -34.65 -1.59 -33.70
C VAL A 25 -34.67 -2.86 -32.84
N LEU A 26 -35.62 -3.77 -33.08
CA LEU A 26 -35.70 -5.02 -32.35
C LEU A 26 -34.48 -5.93 -32.64
N ALA A 27 -34.00 -5.96 -33.88
CA ALA A 27 -32.82 -6.71 -34.26
C ALA A 27 -31.55 -6.14 -33.60
N GLU A 28 -31.37 -4.81 -33.62
CA GLU A 28 -30.26 -4.15 -32.93
C GLU A 28 -30.29 -4.40 -31.42
N LEU A 29 -31.47 -4.35 -30.80
CA LEU A 29 -31.62 -4.58 -29.36
C LEU A 29 -31.30 -6.02 -28.97
N LYS A 30 -31.67 -7.00 -29.80
CA LYS A 30 -31.30 -8.41 -29.62
C LYS A 30 -29.79 -8.61 -29.73
N GLN A 31 -29.15 -7.98 -30.71
CA GLN A 31 -27.70 -8.05 -30.89
C GLN A 31 -26.97 -7.42 -29.69
N LYS A 32 -27.41 -6.23 -29.24
CA LYS A 32 -26.84 -5.57 -28.05
C LYS A 32 -27.01 -6.41 -26.78
N ARG A 33 -28.16 -7.07 -26.59
CA ARG A 33 -28.37 -7.98 -25.46
C ARG A 33 -27.44 -9.19 -25.51
N ALA A 34 -27.26 -9.79 -26.68
CA ALA A 34 -26.36 -10.94 -26.83
C ALA A 34 -24.91 -10.56 -26.48
N GLN A 35 -24.45 -9.43 -26.99
CA GLN A 35 -23.13 -8.89 -26.67
C GLN A 35 -22.98 -8.56 -25.18
N MET A 36 -23.99 -7.92 -24.57
CA MET A 36 -23.97 -7.61 -23.14
C MET A 36 -23.90 -8.88 -22.27
N ILE A 37 -24.58 -9.97 -22.66
CA ILE A 37 -24.51 -11.25 -21.93
C ILE A 37 -23.11 -11.85 -22.03
N GLU A 38 -22.49 -11.79 -23.21
CA GLU A 38 -21.12 -12.25 -23.43
C GLU A 38 -20.12 -11.43 -22.59
N ASP A 39 -20.24 -10.10 -22.60
CA ASP A 39 -19.42 -9.20 -21.80
C ASP A 39 -19.58 -9.47 -20.30
N ILE A 40 -20.81 -9.70 -19.82
CA ILE A 40 -21.08 -10.03 -18.41
C ILE A 40 -20.39 -11.34 -18.02
N ASN A 41 -20.46 -12.36 -18.87
CA ASN A 41 -19.82 -13.65 -18.61
C ASN A 41 -18.29 -13.53 -18.60
N ALA A 42 -17.72 -12.76 -19.53
CA ALA A 42 -16.28 -12.48 -19.57
C ALA A 42 -15.82 -11.72 -18.31
N ILE A 43 -16.62 -10.77 -17.82
CA ILE A 43 -16.36 -10.05 -16.57
C ILE A 43 -16.44 -10.99 -15.36
N HIS A 44 -17.41 -11.91 -15.32
CA HIS A 44 -17.50 -12.86 -14.20
C HIS A 44 -16.29 -13.81 -14.17
N GLY A 45 -15.84 -14.29 -15.32
CA GLY A 45 -14.63 -15.12 -15.41
C GLY A 45 -13.36 -14.36 -14.98
N SER A 46 -13.19 -13.12 -15.42
CA SER A 46 -12.03 -12.31 -15.00
C SER A 46 -12.10 -11.90 -13.52
N MET A 47 -13.31 -11.75 -12.97
CA MET A 47 -13.50 -11.49 -11.53
C MET A 47 -13.11 -12.71 -10.69
N GLU A 48 -13.46 -13.92 -11.12
CA GLU A 48 -13.04 -15.16 -10.44
C GLU A 48 -11.51 -15.31 -10.47
N GLU A 49 -10.88 -15.06 -11.62
CA GLU A 49 -9.42 -15.04 -11.74
C GLU A 49 -8.78 -13.98 -10.84
N PHE A 50 -9.36 -12.78 -10.78
CA PHE A 50 -8.91 -11.72 -9.88
C PHE A 50 -9.00 -12.13 -8.41
N VAL A 51 -10.13 -12.69 -7.98
CA VAL A 51 -10.31 -13.16 -6.59
C VAL A 51 -9.28 -14.23 -6.25
N MET A 52 -9.09 -15.23 -7.11
CA MET A 52 -8.06 -16.25 -6.90
C MET A 52 -6.65 -15.66 -6.84
N SER A 53 -6.34 -14.67 -7.68
CA SER A 53 -5.04 -14.00 -7.66
C SER A 53 -4.80 -13.23 -6.35
N VAL A 54 -5.84 -12.58 -5.82
CA VAL A 54 -5.80 -11.84 -4.55
C VAL A 54 -5.66 -12.79 -3.38
N GLU A 55 -6.43 -13.87 -3.34
CA GLU A 55 -6.31 -14.91 -2.29
C GLU A 55 -4.90 -15.50 -2.26
N LYS A 56 -4.35 -15.83 -3.43
CA LYS A 56 -2.98 -16.35 -3.53
C LYS A 56 -1.93 -15.32 -3.08
N GLU A 57 -2.03 -14.07 -3.53
CA GLU A 57 -1.09 -13.01 -3.11
C GLU A 57 -1.17 -12.78 -1.59
N ASN A 58 -2.37 -12.87 -1.02
CA ASN A 58 -2.59 -12.77 0.40
C ASN A 58 -1.92 -13.91 1.18
N ASP A 59 -2.10 -15.15 0.74
CA ASP A 59 -1.43 -16.33 1.34
C ASP A 59 0.09 -16.22 1.26
N GLU A 60 0.64 -15.78 0.13
CA GLU A 60 2.08 -15.54 -0.03
C GLU A 60 2.59 -14.45 0.94
N LEU A 61 1.83 -13.37 1.12
CA LEU A 61 2.18 -12.30 2.05
C LEU A 61 2.15 -12.79 3.50
N TYR A 62 1.14 -13.59 3.88
CA TYR A 62 1.07 -14.21 5.20
C TYR A 62 2.26 -15.13 5.45
N GLN A 63 2.62 -15.96 4.48
CA GLN A 63 3.77 -16.85 4.62
C GLN A 63 5.07 -16.07 4.79
N ARG A 64 5.32 -15.05 3.95
CA ARG A 64 6.51 -14.19 4.08
C ARG A 64 6.55 -13.46 5.41
N PHE A 65 5.40 -13.03 5.93
CA PHE A 65 5.32 -12.40 7.24
C PHE A 65 5.68 -13.37 8.35
N VAL A 66 5.13 -14.59 8.34
CA VAL A 66 5.46 -15.64 9.32
C VAL A 66 6.94 -15.99 9.27
N ASP A 67 7.51 -16.16 8.08
CA ASP A 67 8.94 -16.44 7.90
C ASP A 67 9.81 -15.32 8.48
N HIS A 68 9.44 -14.05 8.22
CA HIS A 68 10.16 -12.91 8.77
C HIS A 68 10.07 -12.85 10.30
N VAL A 69 8.90 -13.14 10.88
CA VAL A 69 8.71 -13.19 12.33
C VAL A 69 9.55 -14.31 12.93
N GLN A 70 9.51 -15.51 12.37
CA GLN A 70 10.28 -16.66 12.85
C GLN A 70 11.80 -16.42 12.75
N MET A 71 12.26 -15.74 11.68
CA MET A 71 13.66 -15.35 11.55
C MET A 71 14.07 -14.31 12.60
N LYS A 72 13.19 -13.35 12.93
CA LYS A 72 13.47 -12.39 14.00
C LYS A 72 13.45 -13.04 15.38
N ASP A 73 12.51 -13.95 15.63
CA ASP A 73 12.41 -14.69 16.89
C ASP A 73 13.65 -15.57 17.11
N SER A 74 14.08 -16.32 16.10
CA SER A 74 15.31 -17.13 16.18
C SER A 74 16.55 -16.28 16.41
N LYS A 75 16.66 -15.12 15.75
CA LYS A 75 17.75 -14.15 15.98
C LYS A 75 17.73 -13.56 17.39
N ILE A 76 16.54 -13.33 17.95
CA ILE A 76 16.41 -12.84 19.33
C ILE A 76 16.80 -13.94 20.33
N VAL A 77 16.34 -15.17 20.12
CA VAL A 77 16.70 -16.34 20.95
C VAL A 77 18.22 -16.58 20.94
N GLU A 78 18.86 -16.47 19.78
CA GLU A 78 20.31 -16.59 19.66
C GLU A 78 21.05 -15.48 20.43
N ARG A 79 20.58 -14.23 20.32
CA ARG A 79 21.14 -13.11 21.09
C ARG A 79 20.97 -13.29 22.59
N ILE A 80 19.82 -13.78 23.05
CA ILE A 80 19.58 -14.07 24.47
C ILE A 80 20.55 -15.16 24.95
N ARG A 81 20.71 -16.24 24.18
CA ARG A 81 21.63 -17.33 24.52
C ARG A 81 23.09 -16.86 24.61
N LEU A 82 23.53 -16.02 23.68
CA LEU A 82 24.89 -15.42 23.72
C LEU A 82 25.07 -14.49 24.92
N LEU A 83 24.04 -13.75 25.32
CA LEU A 83 24.06 -12.89 26.50
C LEU A 83 24.10 -13.73 27.80
N GLU A 84 23.35 -14.83 27.87
CA GLU A 84 23.40 -15.78 28.99
C GLU A 84 24.77 -16.45 29.12
N GLU A 85 25.36 -16.87 28.00
CA GLU A 85 26.70 -17.47 28.00
C GLU A 85 27.77 -16.47 28.45
N LYS A 86 27.72 -15.22 27.96
CA LYS A 86 28.62 -14.15 28.42
C LYS A 86 28.45 -13.86 29.91
N LEU A 87 27.21 -13.75 30.39
CA LEU A 87 26.92 -13.50 31.80
C LEU A 87 27.41 -14.65 32.69
N ASN A 88 27.22 -15.90 32.27
CA ASN A 88 27.67 -17.06 33.01
C ASN A 88 29.21 -17.18 33.03
N ASN A 89 29.89 -16.76 31.96
CA ASN A 89 31.35 -16.73 31.89
C ASN A 89 31.95 -15.59 32.73
N GLU A 90 31.28 -14.43 32.83
CA GLU A 90 31.64 -13.35 33.75
C GLU A 90 31.34 -13.70 35.22
N MET A 91 30.35 -14.56 35.49
CA MET A 91 29.96 -14.96 36.84
C MET A 91 30.79 -16.14 37.39
N ALA A 92 31.43 -16.95 36.54
CA ALA A 92 32.37 -18.02 36.94
C ALA A 92 33.78 -17.50 37.31
N GLY A 93 34.03 -16.20 37.15
CA GLY A 93 35.32 -15.55 37.41
C GLY A 93 35.26 -14.47 38.48
N SER A 94 34.57 -14.68 39.61
CA SER A 94 34.65 -13.70 40.70
C SER A 94 35.90 -13.92 41.56
N SER A 95 36.88 -13.02 41.45
CA SER A 95 37.62 -12.57 42.64
C SER A 95 37.60 -11.04 42.68
N PRO A 96 37.29 -10.42 43.83
CA PRO A 96 37.16 -8.98 43.94
C PRO A 96 38.55 -8.34 44.02
N MET A 97 38.68 -7.10 43.54
CA MET A 97 39.49 -6.01 44.12
C MET A 97 40.21 -5.15 43.07
N LYS A 98 39.84 -3.86 43.09
CA LYS A 98 40.61 -2.64 42.80
C LYS A 98 41.48 -2.59 41.53
N LEU A 99 41.11 -1.69 40.62
CA LEU A 99 42.08 -0.71 40.13
C LEU A 99 41.42 0.66 39.91
N GLN A 100 42.15 1.65 40.40
CA GLN A 100 41.80 3.04 40.57
C GLN A 100 42.33 3.80 39.35
N GLN A 101 41.48 4.66 38.78
CA GLN A 101 41.78 5.84 37.96
C GLN A 101 43.15 5.96 37.29
N GLU A 102 43.16 5.91 35.96
CA GLU A 102 43.81 6.94 35.15
C GLU A 102 42.75 7.59 34.25
N GLN A 103 42.50 8.88 34.49
CA GLN A 103 41.86 9.78 33.53
C GLN A 103 42.88 10.09 32.45
N GLN A 104 42.57 9.86 31.17
CA GLN A 104 42.36 10.94 30.19
C GLN A 104 42.07 10.39 28.79
N ASP A 105 41.00 10.94 28.23
CA ASP A 105 40.61 11.05 26.83
C ASP A 105 40.14 9.84 26.00
N ASP A 106 39.06 10.18 25.31
CA ASP A 106 38.42 9.59 24.15
C ASP A 106 37.22 8.62 24.32
N GLU A 107 36.13 9.12 23.72
CA GLU A 107 34.90 8.45 23.33
C GLU A 107 33.71 8.46 24.29
N ALA A 108 33.43 9.65 24.82
CA ALA A 108 32.06 10.18 24.91
C ALA A 108 31.42 10.47 23.52
N HIS A 109 31.72 9.68 22.47
CA HIS A 109 31.46 10.04 21.07
C HIS A 109 30.65 9.00 20.25
N VAL A 110 29.72 8.26 20.86
CA VAL A 110 28.78 7.41 20.06
C VAL A 110 27.31 7.83 20.18
N TYR A 111 26.94 8.68 21.15
CA TYR A 111 25.55 9.16 21.28
C TYR A 111 25.25 10.49 20.57
N VAL A 112 26.26 11.20 20.06
CA VAL A 112 26.06 12.51 19.39
C VAL A 112 25.86 12.34 17.87
N ALA A 113 26.54 11.38 17.23
CA ALA A 113 26.47 11.24 15.77
C ALA A 113 25.14 10.68 15.24
N ALA A 114 24.45 9.82 16.00
CA ALA A 114 23.15 9.28 15.59
C ALA A 114 22.02 10.33 15.67
N SER A 115 22.16 11.32 16.56
CA SER A 115 21.13 12.35 16.76
C SER A 115 21.19 13.44 15.69
N GLU A 116 22.39 13.83 15.25
CA GLU A 116 22.56 14.83 14.18
C GLU A 116 22.15 14.30 12.80
N VAL A 117 22.40 13.02 12.51
CA VAL A 117 21.99 12.39 11.24
C VAL A 117 20.47 12.32 11.15
N HIS A 118 19.79 11.90 12.23
CA HIS A 118 18.33 11.86 12.27
C HIS A 118 17.72 13.27 12.25
N GLU A 119 18.34 14.27 12.89
CA GLU A 119 17.85 15.65 12.81
C GLU A 119 17.93 16.21 11.39
N GLN A 120 19.01 15.92 10.65
CA GLN A 120 19.16 16.33 9.25
C GLN A 120 18.17 15.60 8.32
N GLU A 121 17.90 14.32 8.56
CA GLU A 121 16.89 13.54 7.83
C GLU A 121 15.47 14.04 8.10
N ASN A 122 15.16 14.38 9.35
CA ASN A 122 13.89 14.97 9.76
C ASN A 122 13.66 16.36 9.13
N ASP A 123 14.71 17.17 9.00
CA ASP A 123 14.64 18.47 8.33
C ASP A 123 14.39 18.33 6.82
N LYS A 124 15.01 17.33 6.17
CA LYS A 124 14.76 17.01 4.76
C LYS A 124 13.32 16.49 4.57
N MET A 125 12.86 15.63 5.48
CA MET A 125 11.49 15.12 5.51
C MET A 125 10.48 16.26 5.59
N LEU A 126 10.73 17.23 6.48
CA LEU A 126 9.87 18.39 6.65
C LEU A 126 9.85 19.31 5.41
N LYS A 127 10.99 19.49 4.73
CA LYS A 127 11.08 20.26 3.47
C LYS A 127 10.25 19.61 2.36
N LEU A 128 10.34 18.29 2.20
CA LEU A 128 9.53 17.56 1.22
C LEU A 128 8.04 17.62 1.56
N TYR A 129 7.68 17.51 2.83
CA TYR A 129 6.29 17.68 3.24
C TYR A 129 5.75 19.09 2.92
N LYS A 130 6.53 20.14 3.20
CA LYS A 130 6.18 21.52 2.84
C LYS A 130 6.07 21.76 1.34
N GLN A 131 6.77 20.98 0.53
CA GLN A 131 6.68 20.99 -0.94
C GLN A 131 5.44 20.24 -1.48
N GLY A 132 4.64 19.62 -0.60
CA GLY A 132 3.40 18.93 -0.98
C GLY A 132 3.57 17.45 -1.34
N PHE A 133 4.73 16.85 -1.04
CA PHE A 133 4.92 15.41 -1.22
C PHE A 133 4.09 14.62 -0.20
N SER A 134 3.52 13.50 -0.65
CA SER A 134 2.80 12.57 0.23
C SER A 134 3.76 11.77 1.11
N GLU A 135 3.29 11.34 2.28
CA GLU A 135 4.05 10.55 3.27
C GLU A 135 4.67 9.28 2.64
N LYS A 136 3.93 8.62 1.73
CA LYS A 136 4.41 7.45 0.97
C LYS A 136 5.55 7.79 0.00
N GLN A 137 5.52 8.98 -0.61
CA GLN A 137 6.59 9.43 -1.51
C GLN A 137 7.83 9.84 -0.72
N ILE A 138 7.65 10.47 0.43
CA ILE A 138 8.75 10.86 1.32
C ILE A 138 9.48 9.62 1.84
N ALA A 139 8.75 8.60 2.31
CA ALA A 139 9.31 7.31 2.72
C ALA A 139 10.16 6.66 1.62
N LYS A 140 9.66 6.67 0.37
CA LYS A 140 10.38 6.12 -0.79
C LYS A 140 11.63 6.92 -1.16
N VAL A 141 11.61 8.25 -1.04
CA VAL A 141 12.73 9.13 -1.39
C VAL A 141 13.83 9.10 -0.33
N LEU A 142 13.46 9.04 0.95
CA LEU A 142 14.41 8.99 2.06
C LEU A 142 14.84 7.56 2.44
N GLN A 143 14.26 6.53 1.82
CA GLN A 143 14.48 5.11 2.18
C GLN A 143 14.21 4.84 3.68
N MET A 144 13.17 5.49 4.21
CA MET A 144 12.74 5.34 5.61
C MET A 144 11.40 4.61 5.66
N ASP A 145 11.13 3.98 6.80
CA ASP A 145 9.86 3.28 7.00
C ASP A 145 8.68 4.28 7.03
N LEU A 146 7.55 3.89 6.43
CA LEU A 146 6.36 4.75 6.36
C LEU A 146 5.90 5.22 7.74
N GLY A 147 6.02 4.35 8.76
CA GLY A 147 5.66 4.67 10.14
C GLY A 147 6.58 5.71 10.79
N GLU A 148 7.87 5.72 10.44
CA GLU A 148 8.81 6.75 10.94
C GLU A 148 8.48 8.12 10.35
N VAL A 149 8.17 8.16 9.05
CA VAL A 149 7.75 9.38 8.36
C VAL A 149 6.43 9.92 8.94
N GLU A 150 5.45 9.05 9.17
CA GLU A 150 4.17 9.42 9.78
C GLU A 150 4.35 9.96 11.20
N LEU A 151 5.21 9.31 12.01
CA LEU A 151 5.48 9.71 13.39
C LEU A 151 6.13 11.09 13.46
N VAL A 152 7.20 11.33 12.70
CA VAL A 152 7.91 12.63 12.67
C VAL A 152 6.98 13.74 12.24
N LEU A 153 6.15 13.47 11.23
CA LEU A 153 5.21 14.44 10.71
C LEU A 153 4.07 14.75 11.70
N ASN A 154 3.57 13.73 12.39
CA ASN A 154 2.58 13.88 13.44
C ASN A 154 3.15 14.68 14.63
N MET A 155 4.39 14.38 15.04
CA MET A 155 5.10 15.18 16.05
C MET A 155 5.26 16.65 15.64
N PHE A 156 5.54 16.92 14.36
CA PHE A 156 5.65 18.28 13.84
C PHE A 156 4.30 19.02 13.85
N LYS A 157 3.23 18.39 13.34
CA LYS A 157 1.86 18.96 13.37
C LYS A 157 1.43 19.28 14.80
N LYS A 158 1.70 18.36 15.72
CA LYS A 158 1.43 18.52 17.15
C LYS A 158 2.23 19.67 17.76
N LYS A 159 3.54 19.77 17.49
CA LYS A 159 4.40 20.88 17.95
C LYS A 159 3.92 22.24 17.47
N GLN A 160 3.48 22.36 16.21
CA GLN A 160 2.90 23.60 15.68
C GLN A 160 1.57 23.96 16.35
N SER A 161 0.76 22.97 16.72
CA SER A 161 -0.50 23.21 17.45
C SER A 161 -0.29 23.76 18.86
N TYR A 162 0.84 23.45 19.50
CA TYR A 162 1.19 23.98 20.83
C TYR A 162 1.89 25.36 20.78
N GLN A 163 2.34 25.81 19.61
CA GLN A 163 3.00 27.11 19.41
C GLN A 163 2.06 28.20 18.85
N LYS A 164 0.75 27.92 18.73
CA LYS A 164 -0.31 28.90 18.49
C LYS A 164 -1.04 29.21 19.79
#